data_AF-A0A7Z8JX10-F1
#
_entry.id   AF-A0A7Z8JX10-F1
#
_cell.length_a   1.000
_cell.length_b   1.000
_cell.length_c   1.000
_cell.angle_alpha   90.00
_cell.angle_beta   90.00
_cell.angle_gamma   90.00
#
_symmetry.space_group_name_H-M   'P 1'
#
loop_
_entity.id
_entity.type
_entity.pdbx_description
1 polymer ?
#
loop_
_entity_poly.entity_id
_entity_poly.type
_entity_poly.pdbx_seq_one_letter_code
_entity_poly.pdbx_strand_id
1 'polypeptide(L)'
;MDEPRTGRARPMSRDERRAAIALATVPLLESHGAQVSTRQIAVAAGVAEGTLFRAFDDKVELLTAAAERALDPTTGVAEIDDLPPAPDLAAELTQLADVMAARGRRVRRVMLAVHAILASDDGRRAAAVRAARGAASVAKSSAENESS
;
A
#
# COMPACT_ATOMS: atom_id res chain seq x y z
N MET A 1 -8.40 5.08 -50.24
CA MET A 1 -8.80 4.19 -49.13
C MET A 1 -8.32 4.88 -47.87
N ASP A 2 -9.26 5.43 -47.11
CA ASP A 2 -9.04 6.22 -45.90
C ASP A 2 -8.80 5.25 -44.73
N GLU A 3 -7.68 5.36 -44.03
CA GLU A 3 -7.27 4.44 -42.97
C GLU A 3 -7.81 4.95 -41.60
N PRO A 4 -8.59 4.16 -40.86
CA PRO A 4 -9.28 4.65 -39.68
C PRO A 4 -8.31 4.93 -38.53
N ARG A 5 -8.40 6.15 -38.01
CA ARG A 5 -7.63 6.70 -36.89
C ARG A 5 -7.68 5.83 -35.63
N THR A 6 -6.52 5.59 -35.06
CA THR A 6 -6.26 5.01 -33.73
C THR A 6 -7.19 5.58 -32.65
N GLY A 7 -8.06 4.74 -32.08
CA GLY A 7 -8.91 5.08 -30.95
C GLY A 7 -8.07 5.42 -29.72
N ARG A 8 -8.32 6.59 -29.12
CA ARG A 8 -7.68 7.02 -27.87
C ARG A 8 -8.06 6.01 -26.78
N ALA A 9 -7.07 5.54 -26.01
CA ALA A 9 -7.32 4.64 -24.87
C ALA A 9 -8.45 5.20 -24.00
N ARG A 10 -9.42 4.35 -23.64
CA ARG A 10 -10.56 4.73 -22.79
C ARG A 10 -10.00 5.28 -21.48
N PRO A 11 -10.52 6.42 -20.97
CA PRO A 11 -10.05 6.96 -19.70
C PRO A 11 -10.16 5.89 -18.62
N MET A 12 -9.02 5.54 -18.01
CA MET A 12 -8.96 4.59 -16.91
C MET A 12 -9.89 5.07 -15.78
N SER A 13 -10.77 4.19 -15.34
CA SER A 13 -11.71 4.44 -14.25
C SER A 13 -10.97 4.74 -12.94
N ARG A 14 -11.69 5.28 -11.96
CA ARG A 14 -11.11 5.60 -10.65
C ARG A 14 -10.60 4.33 -9.95
N ASP A 15 -11.32 3.23 -10.07
CA ASP A 15 -10.97 1.97 -9.40
C ASP A 15 -9.78 1.28 -10.06
N GLU A 16 -9.70 1.28 -11.39
CA GLU A 16 -8.51 0.82 -12.13
C GLU A 16 -7.27 1.64 -11.75
N ARG A 17 -7.43 2.95 -11.57
CA ARG A 17 -6.33 3.81 -11.10
C ARG A 17 -5.88 3.45 -9.69
N ARG A 18 -6.82 3.26 -8.77
CA ARG A 18 -6.53 2.84 -7.40
C ARG A 18 -5.80 1.49 -7.39
N ALA A 19 -6.28 0.52 -8.18
CA ALA A 19 -5.65 -0.77 -8.35
C ALA A 19 -4.21 -0.67 -8.85
N ALA A 20 -3.97 0.13 -9.90
CA ALA A 20 -2.64 0.33 -10.48
C ALA A 20 -1.66 0.97 -9.47
N ILE A 21 -2.11 1.99 -8.74
CA ILE A 21 -1.29 2.64 -7.71
C ILE A 21 -0.97 1.66 -6.57
N ALA A 22 -1.95 0.89 -6.08
CA ALA A 22 -1.75 -0.10 -5.03
C ALA A 22 -0.73 -1.17 -5.45
N LEU A 23 -0.85 -1.67 -6.69
CA LEU A 23 0.09 -2.65 -7.25
C LEU A 23 1.52 -2.09 -7.35
N ALA A 24 1.68 -0.85 -7.84
CA ALA A 24 2.98 -0.19 -7.92
C ALA A 24 3.62 0.09 -6.55
N THR A 25 2.82 0.10 -5.48
CA THR A 25 3.29 0.34 -4.11
C THR A 25 3.92 -0.92 -3.48
N VAL A 26 3.48 -2.13 -3.86
CA VAL A 26 4.00 -3.41 -3.33
C VAL A 26 5.54 -3.50 -3.36
N PRO A 27 6.23 -3.34 -4.51
CA PRO A 27 7.68 -3.47 -4.55
C PRO A 27 8.40 -2.39 -3.72
N LEU A 28 7.79 -1.22 -3.54
CA LEU A 28 8.35 -0.17 -2.68
C LEU A 28 8.29 -0.58 -1.21
N LEU A 29 7.19 -1.21 -0.76
CA LEU A 29 7.06 -1.72 0.59
C LEU A 29 8.01 -2.88 0.87
N GLU A 30 8.23 -3.76 -0.11
CA GLU A 30 9.21 -4.82 0.01
C GLU A 30 10.65 -4.29 0.19
N SER A 31 10.98 -3.18 -0.47
CA SER A 31 12.34 -2.64 -0.52
C SER A 31 12.64 -1.61 0.57
N HIS A 32 11.68 -0.73 0.87
CA HIS A 32 11.87 0.43 1.77
C HIS A 32 11.13 0.28 3.09
N GLY A 33 10.27 -0.74 3.23
CA GLY A 33 9.44 -0.94 4.40
C GLY A 33 8.58 0.28 4.73
N ALA A 34 8.52 0.63 6.02
CA ALA A 34 7.68 1.71 6.52
C ALA A 34 8.07 3.12 6.04
N GLN A 35 9.28 3.29 5.48
CA GLN A 35 9.84 4.58 5.11
C GLN A 35 9.43 5.06 3.71
N VAL A 36 8.57 4.33 3.01
CA VAL A 36 8.09 4.73 1.69
C VAL A 36 7.34 6.07 1.77
N SER A 37 7.67 7.01 0.88
CA SER A 37 7.02 8.32 0.78
C SER A 37 5.94 8.33 -0.31
N THR A 38 4.95 9.22 -0.19
CA THR A 38 3.92 9.44 -1.23
C THR A 38 4.54 9.84 -2.57
N ARG A 39 5.64 10.59 -2.56
CA ARG A 39 6.42 10.94 -3.75
C ARG A 39 6.97 9.70 -4.46
N GLN A 40 7.62 8.78 -3.73
CA GLN A 40 8.14 7.54 -4.32
C GLN A 40 7.00 6.71 -4.94
N ILE A 41 5.84 6.65 -4.29
CA ILE A 41 4.68 5.91 -4.78
C ILE A 41 4.13 6.54 -6.06
N ALA A 42 3.98 7.87 -6.09
CA ALA A 42 3.52 8.59 -7.26
C ALA A 42 4.45 8.35 -8.47
N VAL A 43 5.76 8.41 -8.25
CA VAL A 43 6.78 8.10 -9.27
C VAL A 43 6.66 6.65 -9.75
N ALA A 44 6.60 5.68 -8.84
CA ALA A 44 6.49 4.26 -9.20
C ALA A 44 5.19 3.94 -9.95
N ALA A 45 4.09 4.62 -9.63
CA ALA A 45 2.81 4.46 -10.31
C ALA A 45 2.68 5.31 -11.59
N GLY A 46 3.67 6.16 -11.92
CA GLY A 46 3.62 7.03 -13.09
C GLY A 46 2.51 8.10 -13.02
N VAL A 47 2.17 8.58 -11.83
CA VAL A 47 1.11 9.58 -11.60
C VAL A 47 1.66 10.82 -10.88
N ALA A 48 0.93 11.94 -10.96
CA ALA A 48 1.21 13.10 -10.12
C ALA A 48 0.77 12.84 -8.66
N GLU A 49 1.45 13.43 -7.68
CA GLU A 49 1.06 13.29 -6.26
C GLU A 49 -0.38 13.73 -5.99
N GLY A 50 -0.83 14.81 -6.64
CA GLY A 50 -2.23 15.26 -6.54
C GLY A 50 -3.24 14.23 -7.09
N THR A 51 -2.83 13.34 -7.97
CA THR A 51 -3.67 12.22 -8.44
C THR A 51 -3.78 11.13 -7.38
N LEU A 52 -2.70 10.87 -6.64
CA LEU A 52 -2.69 9.92 -5.53
C LEU A 52 -3.64 10.37 -4.42
N PHE A 53 -3.62 11.65 -4.03
CA PHE A 53 -4.55 12.21 -3.02
C PHE A 53 -6.02 12.29 -3.46
N ARG A 54 -6.32 12.15 -4.76
CA ARG A 54 -7.70 12.00 -5.25
C ARG A 54 -8.13 10.53 -5.30
N ALA A 55 -7.15 9.65 -5.45
CA ALA A 55 -7.38 8.21 -5.51
C ALA A 55 -7.59 7.64 -4.11
N PHE A 56 -6.87 8.12 -3.09
CA PHE A 56 -6.92 7.63 -1.70
C PHE A 56 -7.07 8.78 -0.72
N ASP A 57 -7.83 8.56 0.35
CA ASP A 57 -8.12 9.53 1.40
C ASP A 57 -6.90 9.79 2.28
N ASP A 58 -6.14 8.73 2.59
CA ASP A 58 -4.89 8.85 3.32
C ASP A 58 -3.87 7.77 2.94
N LYS A 59 -2.68 7.89 3.55
CA LYS A 59 -1.59 6.93 3.34
C LYS A 59 -1.94 5.55 3.90
N VAL A 60 -2.77 5.44 4.94
CA VAL A 60 -3.15 4.15 5.51
C VAL A 60 -4.02 3.38 4.53
N GLU A 61 -5.03 4.03 3.94
CA GLU A 61 -5.92 3.42 2.95
C GLU A 61 -5.14 2.88 1.73
N LEU A 62 -4.23 3.70 1.18
CA LEU A 62 -3.31 3.33 0.10
C LEU A 62 -2.50 2.06 0.42
N LEU A 63 -1.96 2.01 1.63
CA LEU A 63 -1.07 0.93 2.06
C LEU A 63 -1.83 -0.34 2.40
N THR A 64 -3.04 -0.24 2.94
CA THR A 64 -3.96 -1.37 3.10
C THR A 64 -4.31 -1.96 1.74
N ALA A 65 -4.65 -1.13 0.76
CA ALA A 65 -4.90 -1.59 -0.60
C ALA A 65 -3.66 -2.29 -1.21
N ALA A 66 -2.45 -1.79 -0.95
CA ALA A 66 -1.21 -2.46 -1.37
C ALA A 66 -0.99 -3.80 -0.66
N ALA A 67 -1.34 -3.90 0.64
CA ALA A 67 -1.27 -5.16 1.38
C ALA A 67 -2.22 -6.22 0.82
N GLU A 68 -3.45 -5.83 0.47
CA GLU A 68 -4.41 -6.71 -0.20
C GLU A 68 -3.84 -7.27 -1.50
N ARG A 69 -3.15 -6.44 -2.30
CA ARG A 69 -2.46 -6.89 -3.51
C ARG A 69 -1.31 -7.85 -3.24
N ALA A 70 -0.53 -7.61 -2.18
CA ALA A 70 0.54 -8.52 -1.79
C ALA A 70 0.01 -9.90 -1.36
N LEU A 71 -1.18 -9.93 -0.75
CA LEU A 71 -1.85 -11.16 -0.28
C LEU A 71 -2.57 -11.92 -1.40
N ASP A 72 -2.81 -11.31 -2.55
CA ASP A 72 -3.48 -11.93 -3.69
C ASP A 72 -2.70 -13.17 -4.18
N PRO A 73 -3.24 -14.41 -4.07
CA PRO A 73 -2.50 -15.62 -4.40
C PRO A 73 -2.10 -15.71 -5.87
N THR A 74 -2.76 -14.99 -6.78
CA THR A 74 -2.59 -15.10 -8.24
C THR A 74 -1.14 -14.99 -8.71
N THR A 75 -0.36 -14.08 -8.14
CA THR A 75 1.08 -13.95 -8.48
C THR A 75 1.87 -15.21 -8.14
N GLY A 76 1.57 -15.85 -7.02
CA GLY A 76 2.26 -17.07 -6.60
C GLY A 76 1.84 -18.28 -7.42
N VAL A 77 0.57 -18.35 -7.82
CA VAL A 77 0.08 -19.38 -8.75
C VAL A 77 0.81 -19.24 -10.10
N ALA A 78 0.88 -18.03 -10.66
CA ALA A 78 1.62 -17.79 -11.90
C ALA A 78 3.11 -18.15 -11.79
N GLU A 79 3.78 -17.79 -10.68
CA GLU A 79 5.18 -18.18 -10.43
C GLU A 79 5.39 -19.70 -10.36
N ILE A 80 4.38 -20.45 -9.88
CA ILE A 80 4.40 -21.92 -9.85
C ILE A 80 4.16 -22.49 -11.25
N ASP A 81 3.19 -21.95 -11.98
CA ASP A 81 2.87 -22.39 -13.35
C ASP A 81 4.05 -22.17 -14.32
N ASP A 82 4.88 -21.15 -14.06
CA ASP A 82 6.09 -20.83 -14.83
C ASP A 82 7.33 -21.65 -14.42
N LEU A 83 7.22 -22.58 -13.45
CA LEU A 83 8.36 -23.40 -13.02
C LEU A 83 8.88 -24.29 -14.17
N PRO A 84 10.21 -24.39 -14.34
CA PRO A 84 10.77 -25.27 -15.34
C PRO A 84 10.54 -26.75 -14.98
N PRO A 85 10.50 -27.66 -15.97
CA PRO A 85 10.38 -29.09 -15.70
C PRO A 85 11.49 -29.59 -14.75
N ALA A 86 11.09 -30.35 -13.74
CA ALA A 86 12.01 -30.97 -12.79
C ALA A 86 12.45 -32.36 -13.26
N PRO A 87 13.66 -32.82 -12.90
CA PRO A 87 14.16 -34.16 -13.25
C PRO A 87 13.46 -35.28 -12.48
N ASP A 88 12.92 -35.00 -11.30
CA ASP A 88 12.17 -35.94 -10.45
C ASP A 88 11.22 -35.18 -9.48
N LEU A 89 10.39 -35.94 -8.76
CA LEU A 89 9.42 -35.41 -7.80
C LEU A 89 10.08 -34.63 -6.64
N ALA A 90 11.28 -35.04 -6.20
CA ALA A 90 11.95 -34.37 -5.09
C ALA A 90 12.43 -32.97 -5.50
N ALA A 91 12.96 -32.85 -6.72
CA ALA A 91 13.35 -31.59 -7.31
C ALA A 91 12.13 -30.69 -7.57
N GLU A 92 11.00 -31.26 -8.02
CA GLU A 92 9.74 -30.52 -8.22
C GLU A 92 9.22 -29.94 -6.90
N LEU A 93 9.14 -30.76 -5.85
CA LEU A 93 8.71 -30.33 -4.52
C LEU A 93 9.63 -29.26 -3.93
N THR A 94 10.94 -29.36 -4.19
CA THR A 94 11.92 -28.36 -3.74
C THR A 94 11.70 -27.03 -4.44
N GLN A 95 11.52 -27.02 -5.77
CA GLN A 95 11.22 -25.80 -6.52
C GLN A 95 9.92 -25.14 -6.05
N LEU A 96 8.86 -25.93 -5.85
CA LEU A 96 7.60 -25.43 -5.33
C LEU A 96 7.76 -24.83 -3.93
N ALA A 97 8.48 -25.51 -3.03
CA ALA A 97 8.75 -25.02 -1.69
C ALA A 97 9.55 -23.71 -1.71
N ASP A 98 10.52 -23.57 -2.63
CA ASP A 98 11.33 -22.37 -2.78
C ASP A 98 10.50 -21.16 -3.24
N VAL A 99 9.61 -21.36 -4.23
CA VAL A 99 8.66 -20.33 -4.67
C VAL A 99 7.75 -19.90 -3.53
N MET A 100 7.14 -20.87 -2.84
CA MET A 100 6.25 -20.61 -1.70
C MET A 100 6.96 -19.89 -0.55
N ALA A 101 8.19 -20.30 -0.23
CA ALA A 101 8.99 -19.66 0.80
C ALA A 101 9.41 -18.25 0.39
N ALA A 102 9.81 -18.03 -0.87
CA ALA A 102 10.15 -16.72 -1.40
C ALA A 102 8.95 -15.77 -1.35
N ARG A 103 7.79 -16.24 -1.80
CA ARG A 103 6.52 -15.51 -1.73
C ARG A 103 6.17 -15.13 -0.29
N GLY A 104 6.25 -16.09 0.64
CA GLY A 104 6.01 -15.85 2.06
C GLY A 104 6.93 -14.79 2.66
N ARG A 105 8.22 -14.77 2.26
CA ARG A 105 9.18 -13.72 2.67
C ARG A 105 8.77 -12.35 2.14
N ARG A 106 8.35 -12.25 0.87
CA ARG A 106 7.87 -10.99 0.25
C ARG A 106 6.65 -10.44 0.98
N VAL A 107 5.61 -11.26 1.14
CA VAL A 107 4.36 -10.90 1.84
C VAL A 107 4.65 -10.45 3.27
N ARG A 108 5.48 -11.18 4.01
CA ARG A 108 5.84 -10.81 5.39
C ARG A 108 6.50 -9.43 5.46
N ARG A 109 7.38 -9.07 4.52
CA ARG A 109 8.00 -7.73 4.49
C ARG A 109 6.95 -6.62 4.33
N VAL A 110 6.02 -6.80 3.41
CA VAL A 110 4.92 -5.86 3.19
C VAL A 110 4.07 -5.73 4.46
N MET A 111 3.67 -6.85 5.08
CA MET A 111 2.84 -6.81 6.28
C MET A 111 3.53 -6.14 7.47
N LEU A 112 4.84 -6.39 7.67
CA LEU A 112 5.61 -5.71 8.71
C LEU A 112 5.70 -4.20 8.46
N ALA A 113 5.88 -3.78 7.20
CA ALA A 113 5.90 -2.37 6.83
C ALA A 113 4.56 -1.69 7.12
N VAL A 114 3.46 -2.32 6.72
CA VAL A 114 2.10 -1.81 6.96
C VAL A 114 1.79 -1.76 8.46
N HIS A 115 2.12 -2.81 9.21
CA HIS A 115 1.93 -2.84 10.67
C HIS A 115 2.68 -1.71 11.38
N ALA A 116 3.95 -1.48 11.03
CA ALA A 116 4.73 -0.39 11.62
C ALA A 116 4.14 1.00 11.33
N ILE A 117 3.58 1.19 10.13
CA ILE A 117 2.92 2.45 9.76
C ILE A 117 1.61 2.63 10.51
N LEU A 118 0.77 1.60 10.59
CA LEU A 118 -0.48 1.62 11.35
C LEU A 118 -0.24 1.94 12.83
N ALA A 119 0.71 1.24 13.45
CA ALA A 119 1.08 1.49 14.86
C ALA A 119 1.55 2.93 15.09
N SER A 120 2.32 3.48 14.14
CA SER A 120 2.77 4.88 14.21
C SER A 120 1.61 5.87 14.06
N ASP A 121 0.63 5.56 13.22
CA ASP A 121 -0.52 6.41 12.97
C ASP A 121 -1.51 6.43 14.14
N ASP A 122 -1.74 5.27 14.75
CA ASP A 122 -2.53 5.15 15.99
C ASP A 122 -1.90 5.97 17.13
N GLY A 123 -0.58 5.92 17.26
CA GLY A 123 0.16 6.75 18.21
C GLY A 123 -0.03 8.25 17.98
N ARG A 124 0.03 8.70 16.71
CA ARG A 124 -0.22 10.10 16.33
C ARG A 124 -1.66 10.53 16.63
N ARG A 125 -2.66 9.70 16.27
CA ARG A 125 -4.08 9.98 16.55
C ARG A 125 -4.35 10.08 18.04
N ALA A 126 -3.82 9.15 18.85
CA ALA A 126 -3.98 9.18 20.29
C ALA A 126 -3.35 10.43 20.94
N ALA A 127 -2.19 10.88 20.44
CA ALA A 127 -1.55 12.11 20.91
C ALA A 127 -2.37 13.36 20.58
N ALA A 128 -2.92 13.44 19.36
CA ALA A 128 -3.77 14.56 18.94
C ALA A 128 -5.04 14.68 19.80
N VAL A 129 -5.69 13.55 20.15
CA VAL A 129 -6.88 13.53 21.03
C VAL A 129 -6.54 14.04 22.43
N ARG A 130 -5.39 13.64 23.00
CA ARG A 130 -4.95 14.15 24.32
C ARG A 130 -4.67 15.65 24.30
N ALA A 131 -4.01 16.15 23.25
CA ALA A 131 -3.74 17.57 23.10
C ALA A 131 -5.04 18.40 23.00
N ALA A 132 -6.01 17.93 22.21
CA ALA A 132 -7.31 18.60 22.08
C ALA A 132 -8.09 18.65 23.41
N ARG A 133 -8.07 17.56 24.19
CA ARG A 133 -8.68 17.53 25.54
C ARG A 133 -7.98 18.47 26.52
N GLY A 134 -6.66 18.54 26.48
CA GLY A 134 -5.86 19.47 27.30
C GLY A 134 -6.19 20.93 26.98
N ALA A 135 -6.24 21.29 25.69
CA ALA A 135 -6.59 22.64 25.25
C ALA A 135 -8.01 23.06 25.68
N ALA A 136 -8.99 22.15 25.59
CA ALA A 136 -10.36 22.41 26.05
C ALA A 136 -10.46 22.60 27.57
N SER A 137 -9.65 21.86 28.34
CA SER A 137 -9.58 22.02 29.81
C SER A 137 -8.97 23.38 30.21
N VAL A 138 -7.92 23.83 29.50
CA VAL A 138 -7.29 25.14 29.75
C VAL A 138 -8.25 26.28 29.41
N ALA A 139 -8.94 26.21 28.27
CA ALA A 139 -9.90 27.23 27.85
C ALA A 139 -11.07 27.37 28.85
N LYS A 140 -11.54 26.27 29.44
CA LYS A 140 -12.61 26.30 30.45
C LYS A 140 -12.13 26.92 31.77
N SER A 141 -10.90 26.63 32.19
CA SER A 141 -10.31 27.23 33.40
C SER A 141 -10.03 28.72 33.27
N SER A 142 -9.70 29.22 32.08
CA SER A 142 -9.52 30.66 31.83
C SER A 142 -10.85 31.43 31.85
N ALA A 143 -11.93 30.84 31.33
CA ALA A 143 -13.25 31.45 31.35
C ALA A 143 -13.87 31.51 32.77
N GLU A 144 -13.55 30.54 33.64
CA GLU A 144 -13.99 30.54 35.05
C GLU A 144 -13.21 31.56 35.92
N ASN A 145 -11.95 31.87 35.57
CA ASN A 145 -11.08 32.74 36.37
C ASN A 145 -11.21 34.25 36.00
N GLU A 146 -11.77 34.59 34.83
CA GLU A 146 -12.10 35.99 34.44
C GLU A 146 -13.48 36.44 34.93
N SER A 147 -14.28 35.54 35.48
CA SER A 147 -15.65 35.82 35.95
C SER A 147 -15.76 35.96 37.48
N SER A 148 -14.63 35.98 38.20
CA SER A 148 -14.55 36.19 39.67
C SER A 148 -13.90 37.50 40.04
#